data_AF-A0A4Y2LE81-F1
#
_entry.id   AF-A0A4Y2LE81-F1
#
_cell.length_a   1.000
_cell.length_b   1.000
_cell.length_c   1.000
_cell.angle_alpha   90.00
_cell.angle_beta   90.00
_cell.angle_gamma   90.00
#
_symmetry.space_group_name_H-M   'P 1'
#
loop_
_entity.id
_entity.type
_entity.pdbx_description
1 polymer ?
#
loop_
_entity_poly.entity_id
_entity_poly.type
_entity_poly.pdbx_seq_one_letter_code
_entity_poly.pdbx_strand_id
1 'polypeptide(L)'
;MLFSLSLLDSRAIALLYFKRDWPRKASFKTLEMNVEHPPLAEPQKIIIPPLNIKLSLIRDLVKALDKNGPAFEYLHEKFSRLSVAKIKEGVFVKPQIKQLFS
;
A
#
# COMPACT_ATOMS: atom_id res chain seq x y z
N MET A 1 -3.02 19.06 -5.49
CA MET A 1 -3.66 18.21 -4.46
C MET A 1 -3.53 16.75 -4.88
N LEU A 2 -2.42 16.08 -4.53
CA LEU A 2 -2.28 14.62 -4.59
C LEU A 2 -1.24 14.22 -3.54
N PHE A 3 -1.71 13.75 -2.39
CA PHE A 3 -0.85 13.15 -1.36
C PHE A 3 -0.42 11.76 -1.86
N SER A 4 0.83 11.63 -2.32
CA SER A 4 1.43 10.33 -2.63
C SER A 4 2.27 9.87 -1.44
N LEU A 5 1.73 8.96 -0.64
CA LEU A 5 2.49 8.22 0.36
C LEU A 5 3.21 7.06 -0.38
N SER A 6 4.44 7.28 -0.84
CA SER A 6 5.28 6.25 -1.48
C SER A 6 6.51 5.98 -0.62
N LEU A 7 6.67 4.71 -0.19
CA LEU A 7 7.80 4.13 0.55
C LEU A 7 8.27 4.93 1.78
N LEU A 8 7.77 4.53 2.94
CA LEU A 8 8.50 4.74 4.18
C LEU A 8 9.78 3.89 4.12
N ASP A 9 10.90 4.51 3.79
CA ASP A 9 12.22 3.95 4.04
C ASP A 9 12.33 3.77 5.57
N SER A 10 12.37 2.52 6.06
CA SER A 10 12.49 2.23 7.51
C SER A 10 13.74 2.85 8.14
N ARG A 11 14.66 3.39 7.34
CA ARG A 11 15.86 4.09 7.77
C ARG A 11 15.64 5.55 8.20
N ALA A 12 14.47 6.13 7.98
CA ALA A 12 14.21 7.56 8.26
C ALA A 12 13.04 7.82 9.24
N ILE A 13 12.64 6.82 10.02
CA ILE A 13 11.51 6.93 10.97
C ILE A 13 11.70 8.10 11.96
N ALA A 14 12.94 8.36 12.40
CA ALA A 14 13.25 9.43 13.34
C ALA A 14 12.99 10.85 12.79
N LEU A 15 13.05 11.05 11.47
CA LEU A 15 12.87 12.36 10.85
C LEU A 15 11.41 12.64 10.45
N LEU A 16 10.54 11.62 10.53
CA LEU A 16 9.17 11.67 10.06
C LEU A 16 8.28 12.64 10.85
N TYR A 17 8.58 12.85 12.13
CA TYR A 17 7.77 13.68 13.02
C TYR A 17 8.20 15.15 13.10
N PHE A 18 9.37 15.50 12.56
CA PHE A 18 9.95 16.85 12.74
C PHE A 18 9.98 17.69 11.46
N LYS A 19 9.98 17.04 10.29
CA LYS A 19 10.05 17.72 9.00
C LYS A 19 8.62 17.87 8.46
N ARG A 20 8.26 19.05 7.95
CA ARG A 20 6.93 19.33 7.37
C ARG A 20 7.01 19.52 5.85
N ASP A 21 8.11 20.09 5.38
CA ASP A 21 8.36 20.37 3.97
C ASP A 21 9.53 19.54 3.45
N TRP A 22 9.23 18.67 2.47
CA TRP A 22 10.25 17.90 1.77
C TRP A 22 10.65 18.64 0.50
N PRO A 23 11.95 18.83 0.25
CA PRO A 23 12.38 19.43 -1.01
C PRO A 23 11.92 18.55 -2.17
N ARG A 24 11.43 19.20 -3.23
CA ARG A 24 11.05 18.54 -4.49
C ARG A 24 12.26 17.76 -4.99
N LYS A 25 12.17 16.43 -5.02
CA LYS A 25 13.28 15.60 -5.51
C LYS A 25 13.53 15.93 -6.98
N ALA A 26 14.69 16.52 -7.26
CA ALA A 26 15.20 16.66 -8.61
C ALA A 26 15.80 15.30 -9.01
N SER A 27 15.06 14.55 -9.83
CA SER A 27 15.39 13.22 -10.38
C SER A 27 15.41 12.05 -9.38
N PHE A 28 14.85 10.93 -9.84
CA PHE A 28 15.02 9.62 -9.21
C PHE A 28 16.45 9.16 -9.47
N LYS A 29 17.36 9.27 -8.49
CA LYS A 29 18.54 8.41 -8.52
C LYS A 29 18.07 7.00 -8.25
N THR A 30 18.09 6.18 -9.30
CA THR A 30 17.99 4.73 -9.20
C THR A 30 19.11 4.28 -8.28
N LEU A 31 18.72 4.03 -7.03
CA LEU A 31 19.49 3.29 -6.04
C LEU A 31 20.11 2.08 -6.75
N GLU A 32 21.40 1.82 -6.58
CA GLU A 32 22.00 0.54 -6.98
C GLU A 32 21.21 -0.57 -6.29
N MET A 33 20.33 -1.21 -7.04
CA MET A 33 19.40 -2.20 -6.52
C MET A 33 20.16 -3.52 -6.40
N ASN A 34 19.98 -4.22 -5.27
CA ASN A 34 20.42 -5.61 -5.04
C ASN A 34 19.71 -6.56 -6.03
N VAL A 35 20.12 -6.50 -7.29
CA VAL A 35 19.55 -7.24 -8.41
C VAL A 35 20.61 -8.25 -8.79
N GLU A 36 20.51 -9.48 -8.27
CA GLU A 36 21.47 -10.55 -8.56
C GLU A 36 21.47 -10.94 -10.06
N HIS A 37 20.38 -10.67 -10.77
CA HIS A 37 20.22 -11.00 -12.18
C HIS A 37 19.67 -9.83 -13.00
N PRO A 38 20.22 -9.56 -14.20
CA PRO A 38 19.76 -8.48 -15.06
C PRO A 38 18.24 -8.53 -15.28
N PRO A 39 17.53 -7.40 -15.20
CA PRO A 39 16.09 -7.37 -15.42
C PRO A 39 15.75 -7.77 -16.87
N LEU A 40 14.77 -8.68 -17.04
CA LEU A 40 14.34 -9.21 -18.34
C LEU A 40 13.73 -8.16 -19.28
N ALA A 41 13.39 -7.00 -18.76
CA ALA A 41 12.89 -5.86 -19.51
C ALA A 41 13.49 -4.58 -18.91
N GLU A 42 13.69 -3.56 -19.75
CA GLU A 42 14.16 -2.26 -19.27
C GLU A 42 13.23 -1.75 -18.15
N PRO A 43 13.75 -1.31 -16.99
CA PRO A 43 12.93 -0.88 -15.86
C PRO A 43 11.92 0.22 -16.22
N GLN A 44 12.26 1.07 -17.19
CA GLN A 44 11.42 2.14 -17.72
C GLN A 44 10.22 1.63 -18.54
N LYS A 45 10.29 0.38 -19.03
CA LYS A 45 9.23 -0.33 -19.76
C LYS A 45 8.38 -1.22 -18.85
N ILE A 46 8.77 -1.41 -17.58
CA ILE A 46 8.01 -2.20 -16.61
C ILE A 46 6.88 -1.32 -16.03
N ILE A 47 5.70 -1.38 -16.65
CA ILE A 47 4.50 -0.73 -16.10
C ILE A 47 3.97 -1.61 -14.96
N ILE A 48 4.41 -1.36 -13.73
CA ILE A 48 3.77 -1.94 -12.55
C ILE A 48 2.38 -1.31 -12.43
N PRO A 49 1.28 -2.08 -12.51
CA PRO A 49 -0.04 -1.51 -12.37
C PRO A 49 -0.17 -0.89 -10.97
N PRO A 50 -0.59 0.38 -10.85
CA PRO A 50 -0.80 1.05 -9.55
C PRO A 50 -1.71 0.27 -8.59
N LEU A 51 -2.52 -0.62 -9.16
CA LEU A 51 -3.42 -1.50 -8.46
C LEU A 51 -2.73 -2.46 -7.48
N ASN A 52 -1.61 -3.09 -7.86
CA ASN A 52 -0.99 -4.15 -7.06
C ASN A 52 -0.42 -3.61 -5.74
N ILE A 53 0.04 -2.35 -5.76
CA ILE A 53 0.49 -1.63 -4.56
C ILE A 53 -0.71 -1.35 -3.64
N LYS A 54 -1.81 -0.84 -4.19
CA LYS A 54 -3.03 -0.55 -3.40
C LYS A 54 -3.63 -1.81 -2.78
N LEU A 55 -3.60 -2.93 -3.48
CA LEU A 55 -4.02 -4.23 -2.96
C LEU A 55 -3.18 -4.70 -1.76
N SER A 56 -1.86 -4.61 -1.90
CA SER A 56 -0.93 -5.04 -0.85
C SER A 56 -1.11 -4.20 0.42
N LEU A 57 -1.26 -2.88 0.28
CA LEU A 57 -1.49 -1.98 1.42
C LEU A 57 -2.79 -2.26 2.17
N ILE A 58 -3.88 -2.58 1.46
CA ILE A 58 -5.16 -2.91 2.11
C ILE A 58 -5.03 -4.23 2.87
N ARG A 59 -4.32 -5.21 2.30
CA ARG A 59 -4.05 -6.46 3.00
C ARG A 59 -3.30 -6.20 4.31
N ASP A 60 -2.25 -5.40 4.27
CA ASP A 60 -1.45 -5.09 5.46
C ASP A 60 -2.24 -4.27 6.48
N LEU A 61 -3.06 -3.32 6.03
CA LEU A 61 -4.00 -2.57 6.87
C LEU A 61 -4.94 -3.53 7.62
N VAL A 62 -5.63 -4.42 6.89
CA VAL A 62 -6.59 -5.32 7.52
C VAL A 62 -5.91 -6.32 8.44
N LYS A 63 -4.66 -6.73 8.15
CA LYS A 63 -3.86 -7.56 9.07
C LYS A 63 -3.51 -6.82 10.36
N ALA A 64 -3.21 -5.53 10.30
CA ALA A 64 -2.89 -4.71 11.47
C ALA A 64 -4.12 -4.34 12.34
N LEU A 65 -5.34 -4.41 11.81
CA LEU A 65 -6.56 -4.14 12.59
C LEU A 65 -6.76 -5.15 13.73
N ASP A 66 -7.28 -4.68 14.86
CA ASP A 66 -7.82 -5.55 15.90
C ASP A 66 -9.03 -6.33 15.34
N LYS A 67 -8.99 -7.65 15.42
CA LYS A 67 -10.03 -8.53 14.85
C LYS A 67 -11.34 -8.48 15.63
N ASN A 68 -11.29 -8.00 16.87
CA ASN A 68 -12.47 -7.77 17.70
C ASN A 68 -12.81 -6.27 17.82
N GLY A 69 -12.05 -5.42 17.12
CA GLY A 69 -12.23 -3.99 17.15
C GLY A 69 -13.35 -3.51 16.22
N PRO A 70 -13.92 -2.32 16.47
CA PRO A 70 -15.03 -1.78 15.70
C PRO A 70 -14.69 -1.57 14.21
N ALA A 71 -13.42 -1.35 13.89
CA ALA A 71 -12.97 -1.20 12.51
C ALA A 71 -13.07 -2.52 11.72
N PHE A 72 -12.80 -3.66 12.35
CA PHE A 72 -12.94 -4.96 11.70
C PHE A 72 -14.42 -5.37 11.60
N GLU A 73 -15.21 -5.05 12.61
CA GLU A 73 -16.67 -5.22 12.60
C GLU A 73 -17.32 -4.44 11.46
N TYR A 74 -16.93 -3.16 11.26
CA TYR A 74 -17.38 -2.36 10.11
C TYR A 74 -17.09 -3.03 8.76
N LEU A 75 -15.90 -3.63 8.59
CA LEU A 75 -15.56 -4.34 7.36
C LEU A 75 -16.46 -5.56 7.15
N HIS A 76 -16.79 -6.28 8.22
CA HIS A 76 -17.69 -7.41 8.19
C HIS A 76 -19.12 -7.00 7.80
N GLU A 77 -19.63 -5.91 8.38
CA GLU A 77 -20.96 -5.38 8.05
C GLU A 77 -21.02 -4.85 6.62
N LYS A 78 -20.04 -4.02 6.22
CA LYS A 78 -19.98 -3.41 4.88
C LYS A 78 -19.86 -4.45 3.78
N PHE A 79 -19.10 -5.51 4.03
CA PHE A 79 -18.89 -6.60 3.10
C PHE A 79 -19.48 -7.92 3.62
N SER A 80 -20.73 -7.90 4.06
CA SER A 80 -21.44 -9.07 4.60
C SER A 80 -21.49 -10.29 3.66
N ARG A 81 -21.29 -10.07 2.35
CA ARG A 81 -21.18 -11.14 1.33
C ARG A 81 -19.82 -11.82 1.29
N LEU A 82 -18.80 -11.25 1.93
CA LEU A 82 -17.48 -11.86 2.06
C LEU A 82 -17.44 -12.72 3.31
N SER A 83 -16.85 -13.92 3.17
CA SER A 83 -16.51 -14.73 4.35
C SER A 83 -15.54 -13.97 5.25
N VAL A 84 -15.67 -14.16 6.57
CA VAL A 84 -14.75 -13.64 7.58
C VAL A 84 -13.28 -13.93 7.24
N ALA A 85 -12.97 -15.13 6.73
CA ALA A 85 -11.61 -15.52 6.34
C ALA A 85 -11.02 -14.61 5.24
N LYS A 86 -11.81 -14.29 4.20
CA LYS A 86 -11.39 -13.36 3.13
C LYS A 86 -11.13 -11.95 3.66
N ILE A 87 -11.95 -11.48 4.62
CA ILE A 87 -11.75 -10.19 5.27
C ILE A 87 -10.48 -10.23 6.10
N LYS A 88 -10.26 -11.25 6.94
CA LYS A 88 -9.03 -11.41 7.75
C LYS A 88 -7.76 -11.41 6.90
N GLU A 89 -7.78 -12.07 5.74
CA GLU A 89 -6.66 -12.10 4.80
C GLU A 89 -6.54 -10.85 3.92
N GLY A 90 -7.45 -9.89 4.07
CA GLY A 90 -7.48 -8.65 3.31
C GLY A 90 -7.64 -8.88 1.80
N VAL A 91 -8.38 -9.91 1.42
CA VAL A 91 -8.62 -10.28 0.02
C VAL A 91 -9.85 -9.54 -0.49
N PHE A 92 -9.59 -8.44 -1.21
CA PHE A 92 -10.63 -7.61 -1.81
C PHE A 92 -10.44 -7.50 -3.32
N VAL A 93 -11.56 -7.42 -4.05
CA VAL A 93 -11.55 -7.11 -5.48
C VAL A 93 -11.60 -5.61 -5.74
N LYS A 94 -11.19 -5.17 -6.94
CA LYS A 94 -11.20 -3.76 -7.36
C LYS A 94 -12.47 -2.97 -6.94
N PRO A 95 -13.71 -3.47 -7.18
CA PRO A 95 -14.91 -2.75 -6.77
C PRO A 95 -15.02 -2.52 -5.25
N GLN A 96 -14.67 -3.53 -4.44
CA GLN A 96 -14.71 -3.43 -2.98
C GLN A 96 -13.69 -2.42 -2.46
N ILE A 97 -12.52 -2.39 -3.08
CA ILE A 97 -11.48 -1.41 -2.76
C ILE A 97 -11.95 -0.01 -3.10
N LYS A 98 -12.61 0.19 -4.25
CA LYS A 98 -13.21 1.48 -4.58
C LYS A 98 -14.24 1.87 -3.51
N GLN A 99 -15.14 0.96 -3.13
CA GLN A 99 -16.14 1.20 -2.07
C GLN A 99 -15.53 1.51 -0.70
N LEU A 100 -14.33 1.03 -0.40
CA LEU A 100 -13.65 1.29 0.88
C LEU A 100 -13.09 2.72 0.95
N PHE A 101 -12.66 3.29 -0.18
CA PHE A 101 -12.05 4.63 -0.27
C PHE A 101 -12.95 5.67 -0.96
N SER A 102 -14.21 5.31 -1.21
CA SER A 102 -15.22 6.19 -1.81
C SER A 102 -16.15 6.76 -0.74
#